data_AF-A0A562KD81-F1
#
_entry.id   AF-A0A562KD81-F1
#
_cell.length_a   1.000
_cell.length_b   1.000
_cell.length_c   1.000
_cell.angle_alpha   90.00
_cell.angle_beta   90.00
_cell.angle_gamma   90.00
#
_symmetry.space_group_name_H-M   'P 1'
#
loop_
_entity.id
_entity.type
_entity.pdbx_description
1 polymer ?
#
loop_
_entity_poly.entity_id
_entity_poly.type
_entity_poly.pdbx_seq_one_letter_code
_entity_poly.pdbx_strand_id
1 'polypeptide(L)'
;MRDGVWSRLASGKRTVTRDAQGRASRLEVTATDELGREFSAQGTVESRFMSMSYASMLCWCNLVKWSFDGQTVWGEDQDCWGPRLWRDFARELKG
;
A
#
# COMPACT_ATOMS: atom_id res chain seq x y z
N MET A 1 -0.81 14.26 -8.90
CA MET A 1 -0.72 15.13 -10.11
C MET A 1 -1.62 14.52 -11.16
N ARG A 2 -2.49 15.32 -11.77
CA ARG A 2 -3.41 14.91 -12.85
C ARG A 2 -3.45 16.05 -13.87
N ASP A 3 -3.35 15.73 -15.16
CA ASP A 3 -3.35 16.70 -16.26
C ASP A 3 -2.32 17.83 -16.10
N GLY A 4 -1.11 17.50 -15.65
CA GLY A 4 -0.07 18.51 -15.42
C GLY A 4 -0.20 19.29 -14.11
N VAL A 5 -1.31 19.13 -13.37
CA VAL A 5 -1.61 19.92 -12.18
C VAL A 5 -1.46 19.07 -10.92
N TRP A 6 -0.57 19.50 -10.03
CA TRP A 6 -0.40 18.92 -8.71
C TRP A 6 -1.35 19.57 -7.67
N SER A 7 -1.83 18.78 -6.73
CA SER A 7 -2.60 19.23 -5.57
C SER A 7 -2.38 18.26 -4.40
N ARG A 8 -2.56 18.72 -3.17
CA ARG A 8 -2.48 17.89 -1.96
C ARG A 8 -3.71 17.01 -1.83
N LEU A 9 -3.56 15.84 -1.21
CA LEU A 9 -4.71 15.03 -0.80
C LEU A 9 -5.44 15.72 0.35
N ALA A 10 -6.74 15.93 0.19
CA ALA A 10 -7.64 16.40 1.25
C ALA A 10 -8.12 15.22 2.12
N SER A 11 -8.32 14.05 1.52
CA SER A 11 -8.67 12.81 2.22
C SER A 11 -8.16 11.59 1.45
N GLY A 12 -8.03 10.47 2.14
CA GLY A 12 -7.70 9.21 1.50
C GLY A 12 -7.78 8.02 2.43
N LYS A 13 -8.03 6.85 1.84
CA LYS A 13 -8.03 5.57 2.52
C LYS A 13 -7.24 4.57 1.70
N ARG A 14 -6.39 3.81 2.39
CA ARG A 14 -5.73 2.63 1.86
C ARG A 14 -6.23 1.42 2.63
N THR A 15 -6.80 0.46 1.90
CA THR A 15 -7.24 -0.83 2.44
C THR A 15 -6.26 -1.90 1.98
N VAL A 16 -5.82 -2.75 2.91
CA VAL A 16 -4.89 -3.85 2.66
C VAL A 16 -5.59 -5.16 2.92
N THR A 17 -5.72 -5.97 1.88
CA THR A 17 -6.05 -7.39 2.02
C THR A 17 -4.74 -8.15 2.20
N ARG A 18 -4.69 -9.02 3.20
CA ARG A 18 -3.50 -9.80 3.57
C ARG A 18 -3.68 -11.27 3.20
N ASP A 19 -2.59 -11.93 2.84
CA ASP A 19 -2.54 -13.38 2.66
C ASP A 19 -2.54 -14.11 4.02
N ALA A 20 -2.54 -15.45 3.98
CA ALA A 20 -2.51 -16.28 5.19
C ALA A 20 -1.27 -16.08 6.07
N GLN A 21 -0.21 -15.45 5.55
CA GLN A 21 1.00 -15.12 6.29
C GLN A 21 1.01 -13.65 6.74
N GLY A 22 -0.11 -12.93 6.59
CA GLY A 22 -0.25 -11.54 7.03
C GLY A 22 0.38 -10.52 6.10
N ARG A 23 0.84 -10.91 4.92
CA ARG A 23 1.51 -10.01 3.97
C ARG A 23 0.50 -9.45 2.98
N ALA A 24 0.69 -8.22 2.50
CA ALA A 24 -0.21 -7.62 1.52
C ALA A 24 -0.35 -8.50 0.25
N SER A 25 -1.58 -8.71 -0.20
CA SER A 25 -1.92 -9.47 -1.42
C SER A 25 -2.72 -8.64 -2.41
N ARG A 26 -3.66 -7.82 -1.91
CA ARG A 26 -4.43 -6.85 -2.69
C ARG A 26 -4.50 -5.52 -1.95
N LEU A 27 -4.50 -4.44 -2.72
CA LEU A 27 -4.57 -3.08 -2.22
C LEU A 27 -5.71 -2.35 -2.90
N GLU A 28 -6.37 -1.48 -2.14
CA GLU A 28 -7.37 -0.55 -2.64
C GLU A 28 -7.06 0.82 -2.08
N VAL A 29 -6.99 1.83 -2.95
CA VAL A 29 -6.72 3.21 -2.57
C VAL A 29 -7.84 4.07 -3.12
N THR A 30 -8.48 4.84 -2.24
CA THR A 30 -9.39 5.93 -2.63
C THR A 30 -8.90 7.23 -2.02
N ALA A 31 -9.00 8.32 -2.75
CA ALA A 31 -8.59 9.64 -2.26
C ALA A 31 -9.32 10.77 -2.99
N THR A 32 -9.36 11.93 -2.34
CA THR A 32 -9.81 13.18 -2.93
C THR A 32 -8.75 14.25 -2.66
N ASP A 33 -8.43 15.07 -3.65
CA ASP A 33 -7.50 16.18 -3.49
C ASP A 33 -8.19 17.52 -3.16
N GLU A 34 -7.41 18.56 -2.83
CA GLU A 34 -7.93 19.88 -2.46
C GLU A 34 -8.66 20.60 -3.62
N LEU A 35 -8.54 20.11 -4.86
CA LEU A 35 -9.30 20.61 -6.01
C LEU A 35 -10.60 19.83 -6.24
N GLY A 36 -10.94 18.88 -5.36
CA GLY A 36 -12.15 18.05 -5.44
C GLY A 36 -12.04 16.88 -6.42
N ARG A 37 -10.84 16.56 -6.93
CA ARG A 37 -10.66 15.45 -7.88
C ARG A 37 -10.57 14.13 -7.12
N GLU A 38 -11.32 13.15 -7.57
CA GLU A 38 -11.31 11.81 -6.99
C GLU A 38 -10.27 10.90 -7.67
N PHE A 39 -9.77 9.95 -6.88
CA PHE A 39 -8.83 8.92 -7.30
C PHE A 39 -9.26 7.59 -6.69
N SER A 40 -9.26 6.55 -7.53
CA SER A 40 -9.50 5.17 -7.11
C SER A 40 -8.55 4.24 -7.86
N ALA A 41 -7.84 3.39 -7.12
CA ALA A 41 -6.92 2.41 -7.68
C ALA A 41 -7.05 1.07 -6.96
N GLN A 42 -6.94 -0.01 -7.73
CA GLN A 42 -6.88 -1.38 -7.22
C GLN A 42 -5.55 -2.00 -7.61
N GLY A 43 -4.90 -2.67 -6.65
CA GLY A 43 -3.57 -3.23 -6.83
C GLY A 43 -3.51 -4.71 -6.48
N THR A 44 -2.83 -5.49 -7.30
CA THR A 44 -2.42 -6.88 -6.98
C THR A 44 -0.92 -6.91 -6.72
N VAL A 45 -0.51 -7.47 -5.58
CA VAL A 45 0.91 -7.61 -5.24
C VAL A 45 1.53 -8.73 -6.06
N GLU A 46 2.47 -8.39 -6.95
CA GLU A 46 3.15 -9.31 -7.87
C GLU A 46 4.37 -9.96 -7.20
N SER A 47 5.13 -9.17 -6.45
CA SER A 47 6.29 -9.63 -5.69
C SER A 47 6.54 -8.71 -4.50
N ARG A 48 7.39 -9.16 -3.57
CA ARG A 48 7.72 -8.39 -2.37
C ARG A 48 9.06 -8.78 -1.79
N PHE A 49 9.66 -7.86 -1.07
CA PHE A 49 10.79 -8.13 -0.19
C PHE A 49 10.64 -7.34 1.12
N MET A 50 11.38 -7.77 2.13
CA MET A 50 11.43 -7.08 3.42
C MET A 50 12.69 -6.23 3.49
N SER A 51 12.53 -4.97 3.89
CA SER A 51 13.62 -4.05 4.16
C SER A 51 13.60 -3.61 5.63
N MET A 52 14.79 -3.54 6.22
CA MET A 52 15.01 -2.98 7.57
C MET A 52 16.08 -1.89 7.51
N SER A 53 15.83 -0.86 6.70
CA SER A 53 16.75 0.28 6.54
C SER A 53 17.06 1.00 7.85
N TYR A 54 16.18 0.89 8.85
CA TYR A 54 16.37 1.41 10.20
C TYR A 54 16.00 0.36 11.25
N ALA A 55 16.69 0.34 12.39
CA ALA A 55 16.44 -0.64 13.46
C ALA A 55 14.99 -0.60 14.00
N SER A 56 14.34 0.55 13.95
CA SER A 56 12.95 0.75 14.40
C SER A 56 11.90 0.53 13.30
N MET A 57 12.30 0.19 12.08
CA MET A 57 11.41 0.11 10.92
C MET A 57 11.61 -1.19 10.15
N LEU A 58 10.54 -1.97 10.05
CA LEU A 58 10.40 -3.07 9.09
C LEU A 58 9.43 -2.63 8.02
N CYS A 59 9.81 -2.75 6.76
CA CYS A 59 8.95 -2.42 5.62
C CYS A 59 8.83 -3.61 4.68
N TRP A 60 7.60 -4.01 4.36
CA TRP A 60 7.36 -4.83 3.18
C TRP A 60 7.25 -3.90 1.98
N CYS A 61 8.25 -3.96 1.11
CA CYS A 61 8.24 -3.27 -0.17
C CYS A 61 7.62 -4.19 -1.20
N ASN A 62 6.46 -3.79 -1.72
CA ASN A 62 5.65 -4.57 -2.64
C ASN A 62 5.75 -3.98 -4.04
N LEU A 63 6.05 -4.82 -5.03
CA LEU A 63 5.77 -4.47 -6.43
C LEU A 63 4.31 -4.78 -6.70
N VAL A 64 3.57 -3.79 -7.15
CA VAL A 64 2.12 -3.85 -7.31
C VAL A 64 1.75 -3.54 -8.76
N LYS A 65 0.95 -4.42 -9.35
CA LYS A 65 0.25 -4.14 -10.60
C LYS A 65 -1.04 -3.40 -10.26
N TRP A 66 -1.11 -2.13 -10.65
CA TRP A 66 -2.23 -1.24 -10.38
C TRP A 66 -3.17 -1.15 -11.58
N SER A 67 -4.45 -0.99 -11.29
CA SER A 67 -5.51 -0.60 -12.21
C SER A 67 -6.17 0.68 -11.71
N PHE A 68 -6.11 1.75 -12.51
CA PHE A 68 -6.79 3.02 -12.25
C PHE A 68 -7.04 3.75 -13.57
N ASP A 69 -8.13 4.51 -13.67
CA ASP A 69 -8.51 5.28 -14.89
C ASP A 69 -8.45 4.46 -16.20
N GLY A 70 -8.79 3.17 -16.13
CA GLY A 70 -8.72 2.24 -17.28
C GLY A 70 -7.30 1.84 -17.70
N GLN A 71 -6.28 2.26 -16.96
CA GLN A 71 -4.87 1.98 -17.22
C GLN A 71 -4.36 0.86 -16.31
N THR A 72 -3.40 0.10 -16.81
CA THR A 72 -2.60 -0.84 -16.00
C THR A 72 -1.17 -0.33 -15.91
N VAL A 73 -0.66 -0.20 -14.68
CA VAL A 73 0.72 0.23 -14.43
C VAL A 73 1.38 -0.62 -13.36
N TRP A 74 2.70 -0.51 -13.24
CA TRP A 74 3.46 -1.10 -12.13
C TRP A 74 3.99 0.01 -11.24
N GLY A 75 3.81 -0.17 -9.93
CA GLY A 75 4.24 0.80 -8.94
C GLY A 75 4.56 0.11 -7.63
N GLU A 76 5.08 0.89 -6.69
CA GLU A 76 5.44 0.41 -5.37
C GLU A 76 4.32 0.65 -4.35
N ASP A 77 4.27 -0.20 -3.34
CA ASP A 77 3.56 0.03 -2.09
C ASP A 77 4.45 -0.35 -0.90
N GLN A 78 4.40 0.46 0.17
CA GLN A 78 5.14 0.22 1.41
C GLN A 78 4.18 -0.08 2.56
N ASP A 79 4.33 -1.25 3.16
CA ASP A 79 3.65 -1.64 4.39
C ASP A 79 4.64 -1.59 5.55
N CYS A 80 4.65 -0.45 6.24
CA CYS A 80 5.61 -0.12 7.30
C CYS A 80 5.11 -0.55 8.68
N TRP A 81 6.01 -1.15 9.44
CA TRP A 81 5.75 -1.67 10.78
C TRP A 81 6.89 -1.30 11.73
N GLY A 82 6.56 -1.15 13.01
CA GLY A 82 7.53 -1.37 14.07
C GLY A 82 7.86 -2.88 14.14
N PRO A 83 9.15 -3.30 14.21
CA PRO A 83 9.50 -4.73 14.21
C PRO A 83 8.79 -5.55 15.30
N ARG A 84 8.56 -4.96 16.48
CA ARG A 84 7.77 -5.59 17.54
C ARG A 84 6.31 -5.80 17.13
N LEU A 85 5.67 -4.78 16.57
CA LEU A 85 4.26 -4.85 16.14
C LEU A 85 4.08 -5.90 15.04
N TRP A 86 4.99 -5.96 14.07
CA TRP A 86 4.95 -6.99 13.03
C TRP A 86 5.07 -8.40 13.64
N ARG A 87 6.00 -8.58 14.57
CA ARG A 87 6.20 -9.87 15.24
C ARG A 87 4.97 -10.29 16.03
N ASP A 88 4.34 -9.37 16.75
CA ASP A 88 3.16 -9.67 17.57
C ASP A 88 1.97 -10.03 16.67
N PHE A 89 1.72 -9.26 15.61
CA PHE A 89 0.73 -9.57 14.57
C PHE A 89 0.98 -10.94 13.90
N ALA A 90 2.23 -11.24 13.53
CA ALA A 90 2.57 -12.52 12.89
C ALA A 90 2.41 -13.73 13.83
N ARG A 91 2.40 -13.55 15.15
CA ARG A 91 2.09 -14.62 16.12
C ARG A 91 0.59 -14.89 16.19
N GLU A 92 -0.23 -13.83 16.16
CA GLU A 92 -1.69 -13.94 16.21
C GLU A 92 -2.24 -14.75 15.04
N LEU A 93 -1.61 -14.67 13.86
CA LEU A 93 -2.01 -15.45 12.68
C LEU A 93 -1.71 -16.95 12.77
N LYS A 94 -0.88 -17.38 13.72
CA LYS A 94 -0.51 -18.79 13.92
C LYS A 94 -1.31 -19.47 15.04
N GLY A 95 -2.01 -18.70 15.87
CA GLY A 95 -2.88 -19.20 16.94
C GLY A 95 -4.28 -19.46 16.41
#